data_AF-A0A9E5QD89-F1
#
_entry.id   AF-A0A9E5QD89-F1
#
_cell.length_a   1.000
_cell.length_b   1.000
_cell.length_c   1.000
_cell.angle_alpha   90.00
_cell.angle_beta   90.00
_cell.angle_gamma   90.00
#
_symmetry.space_group_name_H-M   'P 1'
#
loop_
_entity.id
_entity.type
_entity.pdbx_description
1 polymer ?
#
loop_
_entity_poly.entity_id
_entity_poly.type
_entity_poly.pdbx_seq_one_letter_code
_entity_poly.pdbx_strand_id
1 'polypeptide(L)'
;KTEHYIVSFFGRLNYTFNDKYLLTATLRQDGTSRFAEDERWGLFPSAALAWKIHEEPFMNGFEDLSQLKLRLGYGITGQQRIDQGDYPYLARYTASQPTARYLFGNEFVTTLRPEGYNANLKWEETTTYNIALDYGFFNDRLFGSFEAYHRVTDDLLNVVPVPAGTNFTNRILSNIGTLEVQGLEANITGRLISTEDTYLEVGFNATHNVNEVTKLTNVDSEDYIGVETGDISGGVGNTIQIHSEGHPRSSFYVYEQVYDENGNP
;
A
#
# COMPACT_ATOMS: atom_id res chain seq x y z
N LYS A 1 -24.69 -0.95 14.85
CA LYS A 1 -23.46 -0.21 14.48
C LYS A 1 -22.33 -0.88 15.22
N THR A 2 -21.30 -1.33 14.52
CA THR A 2 -20.10 -1.91 15.15
C THR A 2 -19.11 -0.79 15.46
N GLU A 3 -18.20 -1.05 16.39
CA GLU A 3 -17.12 -0.15 16.78
C GLU A 3 -15.80 -0.90 16.59
N HIS A 4 -14.70 -0.19 16.40
CA HIS A 4 -13.37 -0.78 16.47
C HIS A 4 -12.43 0.17 17.21
N TYR A 5 -11.41 -0.40 17.82
CA TYR A 5 -10.45 0.32 18.65
C TYR A 5 -9.04 0.07 18.14
N ILE A 6 -8.20 1.10 18.21
CA ILE A 6 -6.77 1.03 17.93
C ILE A 6 -5.99 1.55 19.14
N VAL A 7 -4.93 0.85 19.51
CA VAL A 7 -3.98 1.26 20.55
C VAL A 7 -2.60 1.30 19.93
N SER A 8 -1.82 2.35 20.23
CA SER A 8 -0.50 2.55 19.63
C SER A 8 0.51 2.94 20.70
N PHE A 9 1.64 2.24 20.71
CA PHE A 9 2.84 2.62 21.45
C PHE A 9 3.93 2.99 20.45
N PHE A 10 4.62 4.11 20.65
CA PHE A 10 5.72 4.49 19.77
C PHE A 10 6.85 5.17 20.54
N GLY A 11 8.07 4.94 20.06
CA GLY A 11 9.27 5.62 20.51
C GLY A 11 10.08 6.09 19.31
N ARG A 12 10.69 7.27 19.42
CA ARG A 12 11.57 7.84 18.39
C ARG A 12 12.84 8.36 19.04
N LEU A 13 13.98 7.96 18.49
CA LEU A 13 15.30 8.46 18.83
C LEU A 13 15.83 9.28 17.65
N ASN A 14 16.33 10.48 17.94
CA ASN A 14 17.07 11.30 16.99
C ASN A 14 18.45 11.56 17.56
N TYR A 15 19.48 11.35 16.74
CA TYR A 15 20.86 11.57 17.12
C TYR A 15 21.57 12.33 16.00
N THR A 16 22.26 13.40 16.37
CA THR A 16 23.06 14.20 15.46
C THR A 16 24.51 14.17 15.93
N PHE A 17 25.40 13.72 15.06
CA PHE A 17 26.84 13.71 15.32
C PHE A 17 27.54 14.78 14.47
N ASN A 18 28.27 15.66 15.14
CA ASN A 18 29.02 16.77 14.56
C ASN A 18 28.22 17.65 13.58
N ASP A 19 26.89 17.72 13.76
CA ASP A 19 25.96 18.39 12.84
C ASP A 19 25.91 17.84 11.39
N LYS A 20 26.62 16.73 11.11
CA LYS A 20 26.78 16.13 9.76
C LYS A 20 26.01 14.84 9.56
N TYR A 21 26.01 13.98 10.58
CA TYR A 21 25.38 12.65 10.51
C TYR A 21 24.16 12.63 11.40
N LEU A 22 23.00 12.44 10.80
CA LEU A 22 21.71 12.48 11.47
C LEU A 22 21.12 11.07 11.38
N LEU A 23 20.92 10.45 12.53
CA LEU A 23 20.27 9.16 12.65
C LEU A 23 18.91 9.34 13.31
N THR A 24 17.88 8.78 12.69
CA THR A 24 16.56 8.63 13.30
C THR A 24 16.21 7.15 13.35
N ALA A 25 15.79 6.68 14.51
CA ALA A 25 15.21 5.35 14.69
C ALA A 25 13.83 5.49 15.31
N THR A 26 12.84 4.77 14.79
CA THR A 26 11.49 4.71 15.35
C THR A 26 11.11 3.26 15.55
N LEU A 27 10.45 2.97 16.67
CA LEU A 27 9.81 1.69 16.91
C LEU A 27 8.36 1.97 17.29
N ARG A 28 7.41 1.34 16.59
CA ARG A 28 5.98 1.49 16.84
C ARG A 28 5.32 0.13 16.95
N GLN A 29 4.46 -0.05 17.94
CA GLN A 29 3.66 -1.24 18.13
C GLN A 29 2.18 -0.83 18.15
N ASP A 30 1.41 -1.30 17.17
CA ASP A 30 -0.01 -0.98 17.04
C ASP A 30 -0.86 -2.22 17.25
N GLY A 31 -1.96 -2.07 17.98
CA GLY A 31 -2.96 -3.09 18.26
C GLY A 31 -4.31 -2.67 17.71
N THR A 32 -4.96 -3.52 16.91
CA THR A 32 -6.32 -3.28 16.40
C THR A 32 -7.29 -4.34 16.89
N SER A 33 -8.53 -3.95 17.20
CA SER A 33 -9.60 -4.90 17.55
C SER A 33 -10.16 -5.66 16.34
N ARG A 34 -9.77 -5.28 15.12
CA ARG A 34 -10.29 -5.86 13.86
C ARG A 34 -9.75 -7.25 13.53
N PHE A 35 -8.67 -7.65 14.18
CA PHE A 35 -8.03 -8.95 14.02
C PHE A 35 -8.27 -9.85 15.25
N ALA A 36 -8.02 -11.15 15.07
CA ALA A 36 -8.07 -12.12 16.14
C ALA A 36 -7.07 -11.76 17.24
N GLU A 37 -7.30 -12.22 18.47
CA GLU A 37 -6.50 -11.86 19.65
C GLU A 37 -4.99 -12.06 19.44
N ASP A 38 -4.62 -13.15 18.80
CA ASP A 38 -3.23 -13.52 18.50
C ASP A 38 -2.58 -12.64 17.41
N GLU A 39 -3.39 -12.02 16.55
CA GLU A 39 -2.94 -11.21 15.38
C GLU A 39 -3.17 -9.69 15.58
N ARG A 40 -3.64 -9.27 16.77
CA ARG A 40 -4.00 -7.86 17.01
C ARG A 40 -2.82 -6.91 16.86
N TRP A 41 -1.63 -7.35 17.27
CA TRP A 41 -0.46 -6.51 17.44
C TRP A 41 0.53 -6.65 16.28
N GLY A 42 0.88 -5.53 15.65
CA GLY A 42 1.97 -5.43 14.68
C GLY A 42 3.11 -4.57 15.21
N LEU A 43 4.36 -4.93 14.87
CA LEU A 43 5.57 -4.17 15.24
C LEU A 43 6.24 -3.59 14.00
N PHE A 44 6.38 -2.26 13.98
CA PHE A 44 6.74 -1.48 12.81
C PHE A 44 8.00 -0.64 13.09
N PRO A 45 9.21 -1.21 12.91
CA PRO A 45 10.46 -0.48 13.05
C PRO A 45 10.77 0.37 11.82
N SER A 46 11.50 1.48 12.02
CA SER A 46 12.11 2.23 10.94
C SER A 46 13.42 2.89 11.37
N ALA A 47 14.30 3.09 10.40
CA ALA A 47 15.57 3.77 10.55
C ALA A 47 15.83 4.68 9.35
N ALA A 48 16.36 5.87 9.60
CA ALA A 48 16.78 6.81 8.58
C ALA A 48 18.14 7.40 8.94
N LEU A 49 19.01 7.53 7.94
CA LEU A 49 20.31 8.16 8.04
C LEU A 49 20.37 9.32 7.04
N ALA A 50 20.72 10.50 7.50
CA ALA A 50 21.07 11.60 6.62
C ALA A 50 22.52 12.03 6.86
N TRP A 51 23.26 12.21 5.78
CA TRP A 51 24.65 12.67 5.79
C TRP A 51 24.75 13.97 5.01
N LYS A 52 25.07 15.06 5.71
CA LYS A 52 25.38 16.37 5.11
C LYS A 52 26.80 16.34 4.55
N ILE A 53 26.93 15.89 3.31
CA ILE A 53 28.21 15.79 2.61
C ILE A 53 28.86 17.17 2.46
N HIS A 54 28.08 18.23 2.21
CA HIS A 54 28.59 19.60 2.05
C HIS A 54 29.34 20.15 3.29
N GLU A 55 29.12 19.58 4.46
CA GLU A 55 29.81 19.96 5.70
C GLU A 55 31.17 19.24 5.87
N GLU A 56 31.55 18.34 4.95
CA GLU A 56 32.81 17.61 5.03
C GLU A 56 34.01 18.48 4.63
N PRO A 57 35.19 18.31 5.26
CA PRO A 57 36.36 19.14 4.95
C PRO A 57 36.81 19.08 3.48
N PHE A 58 36.55 17.97 2.79
CA PHE A 58 36.86 17.82 1.37
C PHE A 58 35.93 18.63 0.45
N MET A 59 34.80 19.12 0.96
CA MET A 59 33.86 19.95 0.22
C MET A 59 34.14 21.46 0.33
N ASN A 60 35.07 21.87 1.21
CA ASN A 60 35.40 23.28 1.45
C ASN A 60 35.84 24.08 0.20
N GLY A 61 36.17 23.43 -0.92
CA GLY A 61 36.54 24.07 -2.18
C GLY A 61 35.40 24.31 -3.17
N PHE A 62 34.16 23.89 -2.86
CA PHE A 62 33.02 23.98 -3.77
C PHE A 62 32.04 25.08 -3.35
N GLU A 63 32.45 26.34 -3.52
CA GLU A 63 31.67 27.52 -3.09
C GLU A 63 30.28 27.63 -3.74
N ASP A 64 30.14 27.13 -4.98
CA ASP A 64 28.86 27.14 -5.70
C ASP A 64 27.86 26.11 -5.17
N LEU A 65 28.29 25.11 -4.38
CA LEU A 65 27.45 24.05 -3.84
C LEU A 65 27.09 24.36 -2.38
N SER A 66 25.92 24.97 -2.16
CA SER A 66 25.44 25.34 -0.83
C SER A 66 24.94 24.14 -0.02
N GLN A 67 24.40 23.12 -0.69
CA GLN A 67 23.88 21.93 -0.03
C GLN A 67 24.19 20.66 -0.82
N LEU A 68 24.56 19.63 -0.07
CA LEU A 68 24.63 18.25 -0.55
C LEU A 68 24.35 17.33 0.62
N LYS A 69 23.27 16.57 0.55
CA LYS A 69 22.83 15.69 1.64
C LYS A 69 22.29 14.38 1.07
N LEU A 70 22.92 13.27 1.46
CA LEU A 70 22.44 11.93 1.17
C LEU A 70 21.47 11.50 2.26
N ARG A 71 20.29 11.00 1.89
CA ARG A 71 19.30 10.38 2.79
C ARG A 71 19.16 8.91 2.42
N LEU A 72 19.22 8.04 3.42
CA LEU A 72 18.89 6.63 3.34
C LEU A 72 17.77 6.37 4.34
N GLY A 73 16.81 5.54 3.98
CA GLY A 73 15.77 5.13 4.90
C GLY A 73 15.26 3.73 4.64
N TYR A 74 14.80 3.13 5.72
CA TYR A 74 14.19 1.82 5.80
C TYR A 74 13.05 1.90 6.80
N GLY A 75 11.90 1.33 6.49
CA GLY A 75 10.82 1.24 7.46
C GLY A 75 9.73 0.26 7.06
N ILE A 76 9.13 -0.35 8.07
CA ILE A 76 7.94 -1.16 7.93
C ILE A 76 6.76 -0.34 8.44
N THR A 77 5.64 -0.39 7.72
CA THR A 77 4.37 0.20 8.13
C THR A 77 3.25 -0.82 7.96
N GLY A 78 2.35 -0.93 8.94
CA GLY A 78 1.17 -1.80 8.83
C GLY A 78 -0.09 -1.04 8.44
N GLN A 79 -0.97 -1.70 7.70
CA GLN A 79 -2.35 -1.28 7.48
C GLN A 79 -3.33 -2.39 7.95
N GLN A 80 -4.48 -1.96 8.47
CA GLN A 80 -5.52 -2.83 9.03
C GLN A 80 -6.92 -2.51 8.48
N ARG A 81 -7.00 -1.65 7.47
CA ARG A 81 -8.27 -1.25 6.88
C ARG A 81 -8.90 -2.46 6.19
N ILE A 82 -10.12 -2.72 6.63
CA ILE A 82 -10.98 -3.78 6.12
C ILE A 82 -12.33 -3.15 5.78
N ASP A 83 -12.84 -3.44 4.58
CA ASP A 83 -14.10 -2.92 4.07
C ASP A 83 -15.28 -3.92 4.23
N GLN A 84 -15.05 -5.12 4.78
CA GLN A 84 -16.09 -6.17 5.02
C GLN A 84 -16.68 -6.18 6.45
N GLY A 85 -16.60 -5.05 7.15
CA GLY A 85 -17.03 -4.90 8.55
C GLY A 85 -15.86 -4.93 9.53
N ASP A 86 -16.15 -4.78 10.83
CA ASP A 86 -15.11 -4.60 11.86
C ASP A 86 -14.53 -5.92 12.39
N TYR A 87 -15.21 -7.06 12.26
CA TYR A 87 -14.76 -8.33 12.85
C TYR A 87 -14.93 -9.53 11.90
N PRO A 88 -14.38 -9.48 10.69
CA PRO A 88 -14.46 -10.59 9.73
C PRO A 88 -13.75 -11.88 10.19
N TYR A 89 -12.97 -11.81 11.27
CA TYR A 89 -12.33 -12.99 11.88
C TYR A 89 -13.27 -13.81 12.77
N LEU A 90 -14.40 -13.23 13.21
CA LEU A 90 -15.34 -13.92 14.09
C LEU A 90 -16.35 -14.74 13.29
N ALA A 91 -16.51 -16.01 13.69
CA ALA A 91 -17.63 -16.83 13.24
C ALA A 91 -18.95 -16.21 13.70
N ARG A 92 -19.84 -15.88 12.77
CA ARG A 92 -21.10 -15.20 13.05
C ARG A 92 -22.26 -15.85 12.30
N TYR A 93 -23.46 -15.67 12.86
CA TYR A 93 -24.70 -16.05 12.21
C TYR A 93 -25.50 -14.81 11.85
N THR A 94 -26.07 -14.78 10.65
CA THR A 94 -26.96 -13.71 10.19
C THR A 94 -28.39 -14.22 10.12
N ALA A 95 -29.32 -13.45 10.67
CA ALA A 95 -30.75 -13.72 10.56
C ALA A 95 -31.26 -13.44 9.15
N SER A 96 -32.18 -14.27 8.66
CA SER A 96 -32.75 -14.10 7.34
C SER A 96 -33.60 -12.83 7.23
N GLN A 97 -33.55 -12.22 6.06
CA GLN A 97 -34.44 -11.12 5.70
C GLN A 97 -35.88 -11.64 5.48
N PRO A 98 -36.91 -10.79 5.53
CA PRO A 98 -38.30 -11.22 5.31
C PRO A 98 -38.52 -12.06 4.02
N THR A 99 -37.75 -11.78 2.97
CA THR A 99 -37.78 -12.49 1.68
C THR A 99 -37.04 -13.83 1.67
N ALA A 100 -36.33 -14.18 2.73
CA ALA A 100 -35.52 -15.40 2.87
C ALA A 100 -35.92 -16.23 4.11
N ARG A 101 -37.13 -16.04 4.64
CA ARG A 101 -37.70 -16.87 5.71
C ARG A 101 -38.14 -18.23 5.17
N TYR A 102 -38.15 -19.23 6.04
CA TYR A 102 -38.62 -20.57 5.69
C TYR A 102 -40.05 -20.78 6.18
N LEU A 103 -40.91 -21.40 5.36
CA LEU A 103 -42.29 -21.71 5.74
C LEU A 103 -42.33 -23.05 6.49
N PHE A 104 -42.74 -23.02 7.74
CA PHE A 104 -43.06 -24.22 8.52
C PHE A 104 -44.57 -24.24 8.80
N GLY A 105 -45.29 -25.15 8.13
CA GLY A 105 -46.76 -25.18 8.19
C GLY A 105 -47.36 -23.91 7.58
N ASN A 106 -47.98 -23.09 8.43
CA ASN A 106 -48.62 -21.83 8.04
C ASN A 106 -47.84 -20.58 8.48
N GLU A 107 -46.65 -20.74 9.09
CA GLU A 107 -45.87 -19.62 9.63
C GLU A 107 -44.48 -19.52 8.99
N PHE A 108 -44.10 -18.29 8.64
CA PHE A 108 -42.75 -17.99 8.18
C PHE A 108 -41.81 -17.79 9.36
N VAL A 109 -40.81 -18.66 9.46
CA VAL A 109 -39.80 -18.66 10.52
C VAL A 109 -38.53 -17.99 10.02
N THR A 110 -37.98 -17.08 10.83
CA THR A 110 -36.65 -16.49 10.61
C THR A 110 -35.60 -17.56 10.84
N THR A 111 -34.74 -17.77 9.85
CA THR A 111 -33.62 -18.71 9.93
C THR A 111 -32.33 -17.97 10.26
N LEU A 112 -31.35 -18.70 10.80
CA LEU A 112 -29.98 -18.22 10.97
C LEU A 112 -29.08 -18.97 10.00
N ARG A 113 -28.19 -18.26 9.30
CA ARG A 113 -27.15 -18.87 8.47
C ARG A 113 -25.77 -18.49 8.98
N PRO A 114 -24.78 -19.40 8.96
CA PRO A 114 -23.39 -19.03 9.22
C PRO A 114 -22.89 -18.13 8.09
N GLU A 115 -22.05 -17.15 8.43
CA GLU A 115 -21.32 -16.33 7.46
C GLU A 115 -19.89 -16.85 7.30
N GLY A 116 -19.27 -16.50 6.17
CA GLY A 116 -17.83 -16.73 6.02
C GLY A 116 -17.02 -15.87 6.99
N TYR A 117 -15.95 -16.45 7.51
CA TYR A 117 -14.99 -15.78 8.40
C TYR A 117 -13.57 -16.32 8.18
N ASN A 118 -12.57 -15.48 8.43
CA ASN A 118 -11.16 -15.85 8.37
C ASN A 118 -10.47 -15.47 9.69
N ALA A 119 -10.24 -16.47 10.55
CA ALA A 119 -9.64 -16.26 11.87
C ALA A 119 -8.18 -15.79 11.82
N ASN A 120 -7.50 -15.99 10.69
CA ASN A 120 -6.06 -15.73 10.54
C ASN A 120 -5.76 -14.37 9.88
N LEU A 121 -6.72 -13.45 9.93
CA LEU A 121 -6.51 -12.10 9.41
C LEU A 121 -5.51 -11.35 10.28
N LYS A 122 -4.49 -10.80 9.64
CA LYS A 122 -3.40 -10.03 10.24
C LYS A 122 -3.16 -8.73 9.49
N TRP A 123 -2.20 -7.95 9.98
CA TRP A 123 -1.76 -6.71 9.34
C TRP A 123 -1.22 -6.97 7.93
N GLU A 124 -1.54 -6.08 7.00
CA GLU A 124 -0.80 -5.97 5.74
C GLU A 124 0.41 -5.06 5.99
N GLU A 125 1.60 -5.51 5.62
CA GLU A 125 2.86 -4.84 5.96
C GLU A 125 3.57 -4.34 4.71
N THR A 126 3.88 -3.04 4.69
CA THR A 126 4.69 -2.42 3.64
C THR A 126 6.10 -2.15 4.16
N THR A 127 7.09 -2.83 3.59
CA THR A 127 8.50 -2.52 3.75
C THR A 127 8.93 -1.51 2.70
N THR A 128 9.48 -0.37 3.12
CA THR A 128 9.97 0.69 2.24
C THR A 128 11.48 0.87 2.41
N TYR A 129 12.19 0.90 1.28
CA TYR A 129 13.57 1.37 1.17
C TYR A 129 13.57 2.67 0.37
N ASN A 130 14.30 3.69 0.85
CA ASN A 130 14.44 4.96 0.14
C ASN A 130 15.89 5.43 0.15
N ILE A 131 16.33 5.96 -0.99
CA ILE A 131 17.60 6.67 -1.14
C ILE A 131 17.32 8.00 -1.85
N ALA A 132 17.83 9.09 -1.30
CA ALA A 132 17.68 10.40 -1.91
C ALA A 132 18.96 11.22 -1.80
N LEU A 133 19.23 12.01 -2.82
CA LEU A 133 20.28 13.01 -2.84
C LEU A 133 19.63 14.38 -2.96
N ASP A 134 19.69 15.15 -1.88
CA ASP A 134 19.26 16.54 -1.86
C ASP A 134 20.47 17.41 -2.20
N TYR A 135 20.27 18.43 -3.04
CA TYR A 135 21.33 19.32 -3.50
C TYR A 135 20.85 20.77 -3.55
N GLY A 136 21.80 21.70 -3.44
CA GLY A 136 21.58 23.13 -3.53
C GLY A 136 22.81 23.84 -4.06
N PHE A 137 22.60 24.81 -4.94
CA PHE A 137 23.63 25.62 -5.57
C PHE A 137 23.35 27.12 -5.40
N PHE A 138 24.42 27.91 -5.42
CA PHE A 138 24.42 29.37 -5.43
C PHE A 138 23.63 29.97 -4.26
N ASN A 139 23.94 29.54 -3.03
CA ASN A 139 23.18 29.89 -1.81
C ASN A 139 21.70 29.51 -1.93
N ASP A 140 21.45 28.27 -2.37
CA ASP A 140 20.12 27.68 -2.54
C ASP A 140 19.22 28.48 -3.50
N ARG A 141 19.80 29.12 -4.52
CA ARG A 141 19.05 29.67 -5.65
C ARG A 141 18.62 28.61 -6.64
N LEU A 142 19.32 27.48 -6.70
CA LEU A 142 18.91 26.31 -7.46
C LEU A 142 19.05 25.07 -6.57
N PHE A 143 17.95 24.44 -6.19
CA PHE A 143 17.96 23.31 -5.27
C PHE A 143 16.95 22.26 -5.71
N GLY A 144 17.10 21.05 -5.18
CA GLY A 144 16.20 19.95 -5.54
C GLY A 144 16.59 18.65 -4.86
N SER A 145 15.93 17.58 -5.29
CA SER A 145 16.32 16.23 -4.90
C SER A 145 16.07 15.24 -6.02
N PHE A 146 16.89 14.20 -6.02
CA PHE A 146 16.62 12.95 -6.71
C PHE A 146 16.35 11.88 -5.66
N GLU A 147 15.27 11.13 -5.79
CA GLU A 147 14.87 10.07 -4.87
C GLU A 147 14.54 8.81 -5.66
N ALA A 148 14.99 7.67 -5.14
CA ALA A 148 14.59 6.36 -5.59
C ALA A 148 14.01 5.61 -4.39
N TYR A 149 12.92 4.90 -4.63
CA TYR A 149 12.29 4.07 -3.61
C TYR A 149 11.92 2.70 -4.15
N HIS A 150 11.85 1.76 -3.23
CA HIS A 150 11.33 0.42 -3.45
C HIS A 150 10.42 0.08 -2.26
N ARG A 151 9.18 -0.28 -2.53
CA ARG A 151 8.17 -0.67 -1.54
C ARG A 151 7.66 -2.06 -1.85
N VAL A 152 7.74 -2.97 -0.88
CA VAL A 152 7.12 -4.30 -0.96
C VAL A 152 6.01 -4.33 0.07
N THR A 153 4.78 -4.61 -0.37
CA THR A 153 3.65 -4.82 0.52
C THR A 153 3.28 -6.28 0.52
N ASP A 154 3.45 -6.93 1.67
CA ASP A 154 3.14 -8.33 1.88
C ASP A 154 1.83 -8.49 2.64
N ASP A 155 1.25 -9.69 2.56
CA ASP A 155 0.03 -10.05 3.25
C ASP A 155 -1.17 -9.15 2.88
N LEU A 156 -1.26 -8.75 1.60
CA LEU A 156 -2.32 -7.87 1.10
C LEU A 156 -3.71 -8.34 1.51
N LEU A 157 -4.50 -7.45 2.10
CA LEU A 157 -5.87 -7.77 2.50
C LEU A 157 -6.81 -7.71 1.27
N ASN A 158 -7.16 -8.87 0.71
CA ASN A 158 -7.96 -8.97 -0.51
C ASN A 158 -9.06 -10.05 -0.43
N VAL A 159 -10.12 -9.88 -1.22
CA VAL A 159 -11.29 -10.76 -1.27
C VAL A 159 -11.14 -11.76 -2.41
N VAL A 160 -10.68 -12.95 -2.06
CA VAL A 160 -10.36 -14.03 -3.01
C VAL A 160 -11.46 -15.09 -3.06
N PRO A 161 -11.60 -15.84 -4.17
CA PRO A 161 -12.40 -17.04 -4.19
C PRO A 161 -11.85 -18.10 -3.22
N VAL A 162 -12.73 -18.91 -2.65
CA VAL A 162 -12.35 -20.06 -1.81
C VAL A 162 -12.96 -21.36 -2.33
N PRO A 163 -12.28 -22.52 -2.20
CA PRO A 163 -12.82 -23.80 -2.65
C PRO A 163 -14.14 -24.14 -1.97
N ALA A 164 -15.07 -24.72 -2.73
CA ALA A 164 -16.37 -25.13 -2.21
C ALA A 164 -16.22 -26.11 -1.03
N GLY A 165 -17.00 -25.88 0.04
CA GLY A 165 -16.99 -26.72 1.24
C GLY A 165 -15.90 -26.37 2.27
N THR A 166 -14.97 -25.47 1.96
CA THR A 166 -13.96 -25.00 2.93
C THR A 166 -14.45 -23.84 3.81
N ASN A 167 -15.48 -23.13 3.35
CA ASN A 167 -16.08 -21.99 4.04
C ASN A 167 -17.58 -21.88 3.71
N PHE A 168 -18.30 -20.99 4.41
CA PHE A 168 -19.72 -20.71 4.20
C PHE A 168 -20.01 -19.64 3.13
N THR A 169 -18.99 -19.27 2.36
CA THR A 169 -19.02 -18.29 1.28
C THR A 169 -18.14 -18.78 0.14
N ASN A 170 -18.37 -18.31 -1.09
CA ASN A 170 -17.52 -18.58 -2.23
C ASN A 170 -16.34 -17.59 -2.35
N ARG A 171 -16.35 -16.49 -1.61
CA ARG A 171 -15.27 -15.51 -1.55
C ARG A 171 -15.04 -15.01 -0.12
N ILE A 172 -13.78 -14.81 0.26
CA ILE A 172 -13.43 -14.38 1.61
C ILE A 172 -12.26 -13.41 1.63
N LEU A 173 -12.31 -12.44 2.56
CA LEU A 173 -11.16 -11.60 2.87
C LEU A 173 -10.03 -12.44 3.45
N SER A 174 -8.84 -12.31 2.88
CA SER A 174 -7.63 -13.00 3.31
C SER A 174 -6.40 -12.13 3.10
N ASN A 175 -5.35 -12.37 3.91
CA ASN A 175 -4.01 -11.86 3.65
C ASN A 175 -3.38 -12.69 2.52
N ILE A 176 -3.50 -12.21 1.29
CA ILE A 176 -3.02 -12.89 0.10
C ILE A 176 -2.41 -11.88 -0.86
N GLY A 177 -1.15 -12.15 -1.17
CA GLY A 177 -0.44 -11.54 -2.25
C GLY A 177 0.60 -10.53 -1.81
N THR A 178 1.46 -10.21 -2.76
CA THR A 178 2.57 -9.28 -2.60
C THR A 178 2.50 -8.26 -3.74
N LEU A 179 2.62 -6.98 -3.40
CA LEU A 179 2.67 -5.86 -4.34
C LEU A 179 4.00 -5.16 -4.21
N GLU A 180 4.75 -5.11 -5.30
CA GLU A 180 5.97 -4.32 -5.40
C GLU A 180 5.68 -2.99 -6.09
N VAL A 181 6.22 -1.90 -5.54
CA VAL A 181 6.15 -0.57 -6.12
C VAL A 181 7.53 0.08 -6.03
N GLN A 182 8.09 0.43 -7.18
CA GLN A 182 9.38 1.10 -7.27
C GLN A 182 9.30 2.32 -8.17
N GLY A 183 10.09 3.32 -7.87
CA GLY A 183 10.02 4.56 -8.62
C GLY A 183 11.19 5.50 -8.41
N LEU A 184 11.27 6.44 -9.33
CA LEU A 184 12.20 7.56 -9.33
C LEU A 184 11.40 8.86 -9.26
N GLU A 185 11.81 9.74 -8.38
CA GLU A 185 11.27 11.08 -8.23
C GLU A 185 12.39 12.10 -8.33
N ALA A 186 12.17 13.14 -9.11
CA ALA A 186 13.08 14.25 -9.23
C ALA A 186 12.31 15.55 -9.06
N ASN A 187 12.91 16.50 -8.35
CA ASN A 187 12.42 17.87 -8.31
C ASN A 187 13.58 18.85 -8.40
N ILE A 188 13.30 20.00 -8.97
CA ILE A 188 14.22 21.13 -9.07
C ILE A 188 13.43 22.41 -8.91
N THR A 189 13.95 23.31 -8.09
CA THR A 189 13.38 24.62 -7.83
C THR A 189 14.46 25.68 -8.01
N GLY A 190 14.14 26.73 -8.77
CA GLY A 190 15.00 27.87 -9.01
C GLY A 190 14.39 29.16 -8.48
N ARG A 191 15.12 29.87 -7.62
CA ARG A 191 14.83 31.26 -7.22
C ARG A 191 15.45 32.23 -8.22
N LEU A 192 14.65 32.55 -9.24
CA LEU A 192 15.05 33.38 -10.38
C LEU A 192 15.22 34.84 -9.98
N ILE A 193 14.28 35.37 -9.19
CA ILE A 193 14.32 36.73 -8.64
C ILE A 193 14.44 36.63 -7.12
N SER A 194 15.33 37.43 -6.53
CA SER A 194 15.56 37.50 -5.09
C SER A 194 16.04 38.90 -4.71
N THR A 195 15.11 39.83 -4.58
CA THR A 195 15.32 41.20 -4.05
C THR A 195 14.67 41.32 -2.66
N GLU A 196 14.83 42.46 -1.99
CA GLU A 196 14.25 42.68 -0.65
C GLU A 196 12.72 42.59 -0.65
N ASP A 197 12.06 43.13 -1.68
CA ASP A 197 10.60 43.18 -1.77
C ASP A 197 9.98 42.14 -2.70
N THR A 198 10.78 41.35 -3.43
CA THR A 198 10.26 40.45 -4.46
C THR A 198 11.13 39.21 -4.61
N TYR A 199 10.47 38.06 -4.66
CA TYR A 199 11.09 36.83 -5.09
C TYR A 199 10.19 36.10 -6.08
N LEU A 200 10.82 35.36 -7.00
CA LEU A 200 10.14 34.48 -7.95
C LEU A 200 10.84 33.13 -7.90
N GLU A 201 10.07 32.10 -7.54
CA GLU A 201 10.52 30.71 -7.55
C GLU A 201 9.73 29.94 -8.60
N VAL A 202 10.45 29.12 -9.36
CA VAL A 202 9.87 28.21 -10.35
C VAL A 202 10.33 26.80 -9.99
N GLY A 203 9.37 25.91 -9.76
CA GLY A 203 9.60 24.51 -9.45
C GLY A 203 9.13 23.59 -10.57
N PHE A 204 9.87 22.52 -10.80
CA PHE A 204 9.51 21.41 -11.66
C PHE A 204 9.69 20.09 -10.92
N ASN A 205 8.80 19.13 -11.14
CA ASN A 205 8.94 17.76 -10.64
C ASN A 205 8.63 16.75 -11.76
N ALA A 206 9.21 15.57 -11.64
CA ALA A 206 8.95 14.43 -12.50
C ALA A 206 8.97 13.14 -11.67
N THR A 207 8.07 12.22 -12.02
CA THR A 207 7.95 10.93 -11.34
C THR A 207 7.80 9.82 -12.36
N HIS A 208 8.52 8.72 -12.13
CA HIS A 208 8.32 7.46 -12.81
C HIS A 208 8.07 6.38 -11.76
N ASN A 209 6.93 5.69 -11.85
CA ASN A 209 6.53 4.69 -10.88
C ASN A 209 6.03 3.43 -11.60
N VAL A 210 6.58 2.29 -11.21
CA VAL A 210 6.15 0.98 -11.67
C VAL A 210 5.56 0.23 -10.47
N ASN A 211 4.43 -0.42 -10.70
CA ASN A 211 3.83 -1.32 -9.71
C ASN A 211 3.60 -2.68 -10.37
N GLU A 212 3.82 -3.74 -9.61
CA GLU A 212 3.70 -5.11 -10.07
C GLU A 212 3.16 -5.97 -8.95
N VAL A 213 2.14 -6.77 -9.25
CA VAL A 213 1.68 -7.79 -8.33
C VAL A 213 2.58 -9.01 -8.51
N THR A 214 3.32 -9.38 -7.46
CA THR A 214 4.32 -10.45 -7.53
C THR A 214 3.81 -11.78 -6.99
N LYS A 215 2.70 -11.76 -6.24
CA LYS A 215 2.03 -12.96 -5.72
C LYS A 215 0.54 -12.67 -5.47
N LEU A 216 -0.33 -13.64 -5.69
CA LEU A 216 -1.79 -13.54 -5.46
C LEU A 216 -2.46 -14.82 -4.96
N THR A 217 -1.71 -15.89 -4.71
CA THR A 217 -2.26 -17.12 -4.13
C THR A 217 -1.33 -17.73 -3.09
N ASN A 218 -1.90 -18.56 -2.22
CA ASN A 218 -1.13 -19.39 -1.30
C ASN A 218 -0.83 -20.79 -1.87
N VAL A 219 -1.46 -21.13 -3.01
CA VAL A 219 -1.31 -22.41 -3.70
C VAL A 219 -1.11 -22.10 -5.17
N ASP A 220 0.11 -22.33 -5.66
CA ASP A 220 0.45 -22.11 -7.05
C ASP A 220 -0.41 -23.03 -7.93
N SER A 221 -1.12 -22.43 -8.87
CA SER A 221 -1.94 -23.13 -9.86
C SER A 221 -1.68 -22.48 -11.20
N GLU A 222 -1.25 -23.29 -12.18
CA GLU A 222 -1.02 -22.82 -13.55
C GLU A 222 -2.30 -22.27 -14.21
N ASP A 223 -3.47 -22.65 -13.70
CA ASP A 223 -4.78 -22.19 -14.18
C ASP A 223 -5.27 -20.91 -13.50
N TYR A 224 -4.54 -20.40 -12.48
CA TYR A 224 -4.97 -19.20 -11.76
C TYR A 224 -4.53 -17.93 -12.50
N ILE A 225 -5.50 -17.29 -13.15
CA ILE A 225 -5.26 -16.08 -13.95
C ILE A 225 -5.23 -14.78 -13.13
N GLY A 226 -5.70 -14.80 -11.88
CA GLY A 226 -5.78 -13.62 -11.01
C GLY A 226 -7.14 -13.38 -10.34
N VAL A 227 -7.29 -12.22 -9.71
CA VAL A 227 -8.54 -11.74 -9.09
C VAL A 227 -9.17 -10.68 -9.97
N GLU A 228 -10.31 -11.00 -10.59
CA GLU A 228 -11.09 -10.03 -11.36
C GLU A 228 -11.65 -8.90 -10.48
N THR A 229 -11.63 -7.68 -11.01
CA THR A 229 -11.96 -6.43 -10.32
C THR A 229 -12.48 -5.37 -11.30
N GLY A 230 -12.83 -4.18 -10.79
CA GLY A 230 -13.32 -3.08 -11.63
C GLY A 230 -14.71 -3.36 -12.18
N ASP A 231 -15.70 -3.38 -11.28
CA ASP A 231 -17.10 -3.66 -11.61
C ASP A 231 -17.65 -2.71 -12.69
N ILE A 232 -18.45 -3.25 -13.61
CA ILE A 232 -19.18 -2.49 -14.63
C ILE A 232 -20.67 -2.82 -14.64
N SER A 233 -21.48 -1.89 -15.15
CA SER A 233 -22.89 -2.12 -15.40
C SER A 233 -23.12 -3.20 -16.47
N GLY A 234 -24.18 -3.99 -16.37
CA GLY A 234 -24.60 -4.94 -17.41
C GLY A 234 -24.85 -6.37 -16.93
N GLY A 235 -24.77 -6.63 -15.62
CA GLY A 235 -24.98 -7.96 -15.04
C GLY A 235 -24.43 -8.04 -13.62
N VAL A 236 -24.67 -9.15 -12.93
CA VAL A 236 -24.07 -9.44 -11.63
C VAL A 236 -22.70 -10.07 -11.86
N GLY A 237 -21.65 -9.45 -11.32
CA GLY A 237 -20.28 -9.99 -11.37
C GLY A 237 -19.51 -9.67 -12.66
N ASN A 238 -19.94 -8.66 -13.43
CA ASN A 238 -19.17 -8.20 -14.58
C ASN A 238 -18.05 -7.24 -14.16
N THR A 239 -16.83 -7.58 -14.54
CA THR A 239 -15.59 -6.87 -14.26
C THR A 239 -14.82 -6.60 -15.55
N ILE A 240 -14.00 -5.54 -15.59
CA ILE A 240 -13.16 -5.21 -16.76
C ILE A 240 -11.67 -5.13 -16.45
N GLN A 241 -11.29 -5.43 -15.21
CA GLN A 241 -9.92 -5.39 -14.72
C GLN A 241 -9.57 -6.68 -13.99
N ILE A 242 -8.27 -6.93 -13.84
CA ILE A 242 -7.74 -8.05 -13.09
C ILE A 242 -6.52 -7.61 -12.26
N HIS A 243 -6.40 -8.15 -11.05
CA HIS A 243 -5.13 -8.26 -10.37
C HIS A 243 -4.52 -9.58 -10.80
N SER A 244 -3.38 -9.56 -11.50
CA SER A 244 -2.71 -10.77 -11.98
C SER A 244 -1.22 -10.65 -11.71
N GLU A 245 -0.57 -11.79 -11.43
CA GLU A 245 0.87 -11.83 -11.17
C GLU A 245 1.65 -11.37 -12.41
N GLY A 246 2.77 -10.67 -12.19
CA GLY A 246 3.60 -10.10 -13.25
C GLY A 246 3.03 -8.84 -13.92
N HIS A 247 1.89 -8.33 -13.46
CA HIS A 247 1.21 -7.19 -14.06
C HIS A 247 0.94 -6.06 -13.05
N PRO A 248 0.79 -4.82 -13.51
CA PRO A 248 0.26 -3.74 -12.68
C PRO A 248 -1.09 -4.09 -12.08
N ARG A 249 -1.34 -3.65 -10.86
CA ARG A 249 -2.62 -3.82 -10.19
C ARG A 249 -3.75 -3.23 -11.03
N SER A 250 -4.90 -3.90 -11.07
CA SER A 250 -6.10 -3.43 -11.80
C SER A 250 -5.84 -3.19 -13.30
N SER A 251 -5.03 -4.04 -13.92
CA SER A 251 -4.83 -4.02 -15.37
C SER A 251 -6.13 -4.35 -16.09
N PHE A 252 -6.40 -3.71 -17.23
CA PHE A 252 -7.60 -4.03 -18.01
C PHE A 252 -7.50 -5.45 -18.56
N TYR A 253 -8.59 -6.21 -18.36
CA TYR A 253 -8.73 -7.58 -18.83
C TYR A 253 -10.04 -7.67 -19.59
N VAL A 254 -9.94 -7.67 -20.92
CA VAL A 254 -11.07 -7.57 -21.84
C VAL A 254 -10.92 -8.60 -22.95
N TYR A 255 -12.04 -8.97 -23.56
CA TYR A 255 -12.02 -9.79 -24.77
C TYR A 255 -11.31 -9.05 -25.90
N GLU A 256 -10.40 -9.75 -26.57
CA GLU A 256 -9.81 -9.27 -27.82
C GLU A 256 -10.87 -9.28 -28.92
N GLN A 257 -10.99 -8.16 -29.62
CA GLN A 257 -11.87 -8.07 -30.78
C GLN A 257 -11.26 -8.89 -31.92
N VAL A 258 -12.03 -9.86 -32.43
CA VAL A 258 -11.61 -10.67 -33.59
C VAL A 258 -11.78 -9.82 -34.84
N TYR A 259 -10.81 -9.88 -35.75
CA TYR A 259 -10.87 -9.22 -37.06
C TYR A 259 -10.66 -10.26 -38.18
N ASP A 260 -11.31 -10.05 -39.32
CA ASP A 260 -11.10 -10.81 -40.55
C ASP A 260 -9.73 -10.48 -41.20
N GLU A 261 -9.38 -11.19 -42.28
CA GLU A 261 -8.11 -10.98 -43.01
C GLU A 261 -7.95 -9.56 -43.59
N ASN A 262 -9.04 -8.80 -43.70
CA ASN A 262 -9.06 -7.43 -44.19
C ASN A 262 -9.05 -6.39 -43.05
N GLY A 263 -8.99 -6.82 -41.79
CA GLY A 263 -9.05 -5.94 -40.62
C GLY A 263 -10.45 -5.43 -40.30
N ASN A 264 -11.51 -6.07 -40.80
CA ASN A 264 -12.87 -5.78 -40.39
C ASN A 264 -13.25 -6.64 -39.18
N PRO A 265 -13.91 -6.09 -38.16
CA PRO A 265 -14.34 -6.85 -37.00
C PRO A 265 -15.53 -7.79 -37.28
#